data_AF-A0A561WKS9-F1
#
_entry.id   AF-A0A561WKS9-F1
#
_cell.length_a   1.000
_cell.length_b   1.000
_cell.length_c   1.000
_cell.angle_alpha   90.00
_cell.angle_beta   90.00
_cell.angle_gamma   90.00
#
_symmetry.space_group_name_H-M   'P 1'
#
loop_
_entity.id
_entity.type
_entity.pdbx_description
1 polymer ?
#
loop_
_entity_poly.entity_id
_entity_poly.type
_entity_poly.pdbx_seq_one_letter_code
_entity_poly.pdbx_strand_id
1 'polypeptide(L)'
;MQTLDAGWDMAAIGEGESTLLSLVDAKGDPAGITGLAYRDAAGAVTRTGKAKQRPLDDFPGFAVTWDRFNALEITRGCVYACP
;
A
#
# COMPACT_ATOMS: atom_id res chain seq x y z
N MET A 1 -9.69 1.08 12.70
CA MET A 1 -9.17 0.29 11.55
C MET A 1 -8.15 -0.65 12.14
N GLN A 2 -8.33 -1.97 11.99
CA GLN A 2 -7.59 -2.96 12.79
C GLN A 2 -6.08 -2.71 12.86
N THR A 3 -5.44 -2.35 11.74
CA THR A 3 -4.00 -1.99 11.72
C THR A 3 -3.68 -0.80 12.62
N LEU A 4 -4.42 0.31 12.51
CA LEU A 4 -4.20 1.49 13.37
C LEU A 4 -4.56 1.20 14.84
N ASP A 5 -5.56 0.35 15.07
CA ASP A 5 -5.98 -0.05 16.42
C ASP A 5 -4.94 -0.99 17.08
N ALA A 6 -4.10 -1.66 16.28
CA ALA A 6 -2.97 -2.47 16.73
C ALA A 6 -1.71 -1.65 17.07
N GLY A 7 -1.80 -0.32 17.08
CA GLY A 7 -0.71 0.58 17.49
C GLY A 7 0.21 1.06 16.36
N TRP A 8 -0.16 0.81 15.10
CA TRP A 8 0.56 1.39 13.96
C TRP A 8 0.15 2.84 13.73
N ASP A 9 1.13 3.71 13.44
CA ASP A 9 0.87 5.13 13.15
C ASP A 9 0.10 5.31 11.83
N MET A 10 0.42 4.48 10.84
CA MET A 10 -0.14 4.54 9.49
C MET A 10 -0.28 3.14 8.89
N ALA A 11 -1.15 3.03 7.89
CA ALA A 11 -1.36 1.81 7.11
C ALA A 11 -1.47 2.15 5.62
N ALA A 12 -0.80 1.39 4.76
CA ALA A 12 -1.07 1.44 3.33
C ALA A 12 -2.38 0.72 3.00
N ILE A 13 -3.20 1.29 2.11
CA ILE A 13 -4.47 0.75 1.62
C ILE A 13 -4.32 0.46 0.12
N GLY A 14 -4.54 -0.80 -0.26
CA GLY A 14 -4.34 -1.27 -1.62
C GLY A 14 -2.87 -1.61 -1.88
N GLU A 15 -2.36 -1.23 -3.06
CA GLU A 15 -0.95 -1.42 -3.42
C GLU A 15 -0.04 -0.50 -2.60
N GLY A 16 0.97 -1.07 -1.96
CA GLY A 16 1.82 -0.37 -0.99
C GLY A 16 3.13 0.15 -1.59
N GLU A 17 3.54 -0.36 -2.74
CA GLU A 17 4.88 -0.19 -3.30
C GLU A 17 5.16 1.29 -3.62
N SER A 18 4.24 1.98 -4.29
CA SER A 18 4.40 3.41 -4.57
C SER A 18 4.17 4.27 -3.34
N THR A 19 3.19 3.89 -2.51
CA THR A 19 2.79 4.62 -1.29
C THR A 19 3.94 4.70 -0.30
N LEU A 20 4.64 3.58 -0.09
CA LEU A 20 5.79 3.52 0.81
C LEU A 20 6.92 4.42 0.33
N LEU A 21 7.25 4.39 -0.97
CA LEU A 21 8.30 5.24 -1.53
C LEU A 21 7.95 6.72 -1.39
N SER A 22 6.73 7.12 -1.73
CA SER A 22 6.28 8.50 -1.54
C SER A 22 6.37 8.96 -0.08
N LEU A 23 6.05 8.06 0.87
CA LEU A 23 6.13 8.37 2.30
C LEU A 23 7.58 8.55 2.76
N VAL A 24 8.50 7.71 2.25
CA VAL A 24 9.93 7.85 2.52
C VAL A 24 10.47 9.16 1.93
N ASP A 25 10.10 9.50 0.69
CA ASP A 25 10.50 10.75 0.04
C ASP A 25 9.97 11.99 0.78
N ALA A 26 8.76 11.90 1.31
CA ALA A 26 8.14 12.90 2.16
C ALA A 26 8.64 12.89 3.62
N LYS A 27 9.64 12.04 3.94
CA LYS A 27 10.23 11.90 5.29
C LYS A 27 9.18 11.61 6.37
N GLY A 28 8.15 10.86 6.01
CA GLY A 28 7.07 10.46 6.88
C GLY A 28 5.88 11.42 6.95
N ASP A 29 5.86 12.53 6.20
CA ASP A 29 4.66 13.36 6.08
C ASP A 29 3.61 12.68 5.18
N PRO A 30 2.44 12.28 5.69
CA PRO A 30 1.42 11.61 4.89
C PRO A 30 0.59 12.57 4.02
N ALA A 31 0.76 13.89 4.17
CA ALA A 31 -0.06 14.87 3.48
C ALA A 31 0.08 14.76 1.95
N GLY A 32 -1.06 14.59 1.26
CA GLY A 32 -1.11 14.50 -0.20
C GLY A 32 -0.69 13.16 -0.80
N ILE A 33 -0.29 12.17 0.02
CA ILE A 33 0.05 10.82 -0.46
C ILE A 33 -1.21 9.97 -0.50
N THR A 34 -1.51 9.36 -1.64
CA THR A 34 -2.67 8.46 -1.78
C THR A 34 -2.40 7.05 -1.25
N GLY A 35 -3.45 6.29 -0.95
CA GLY A 35 -3.29 4.91 -0.49
C GLY A 35 -2.86 4.77 0.97
N LEU A 36 -3.16 5.75 1.83
CA LEU A 36 -2.86 5.72 3.26
C LEU A 36 -4.14 5.76 4.10
N ALA A 37 -4.03 5.18 5.29
CA ALA A 37 -4.84 5.51 6.45
C ALA A 37 -3.95 5.87 7.63
N TYR A 38 -4.34 6.89 8.38
CA TYR A 38 -3.66 7.35 9.59
C TYR A 38 -4.65 8.10 10.49
N ARG A 39 -4.24 8.44 11.71
CA ARG A 39 -5.02 9.30 12.60
C ARG A 39 -4.54 10.74 12.47
N ASP A 40 -5.46 11.67 12.26
CA ASP A 40 -5.14 13.10 12.27
C ASP A 40 -4.86 13.60 13.70
N ALA A 41 -4.55 14.90 13.83
CA ALA A 41 -4.29 15.53 15.12
C ALA A 41 -5.48 15.49 16.09
N ALA A 42 -6.71 15.32 15.60
CA ALA A 42 -7.91 15.14 16.42
C ALA A 42 -8.18 13.66 16.76
N GLY A 43 -7.33 12.74 16.29
CA GLY A 43 -7.44 11.30 16.50
C GLY A 43 -8.39 10.59 15.53
N ALA A 44 -8.98 11.33 14.58
CA ALA A 44 -9.91 10.78 13.60
C ALA A 44 -9.17 10.04 12.48
N VAL A 45 -9.75 8.94 12.00
CA VAL A 45 -9.14 8.16 10.92
C VAL A 45 -9.33 8.87 9.59
N THR A 46 -8.22 9.27 8.98
CA THR A 46 -8.16 9.82 7.63
C THR A 46 -7.79 8.72 6.64
N ARG A 47 -8.36 8.77 5.43
CA ARG A 47 -8.02 7.88 4.30
C ARG A 47 -7.76 8.72 3.06
N THR A 48 -6.66 8.45 2.35
CA THR A 48 -6.19 9.31 1.25
C THR A 48 -6.53 8.79 -0.15
N GLY A 49 -7.64 8.07 -0.29
CA GLY A 49 -8.09 7.55 -1.58
C GLY A 49 -7.23 6.38 -2.11
N LYS A 50 -7.43 6.04 -3.39
CA LYS A 50 -6.84 4.85 -4.01
C LYS A 50 -5.33 5.01 -4.22
N ALA A 51 -4.55 4.00 -3.83
CA ALA A 51 -3.13 3.92 -4.13
C ALA A 51 -2.84 3.92 -5.64
N LYS A 52 -1.66 4.43 -6.02
CA LYS A 52 -1.17 4.33 -7.39
C LYS A 52 -0.87 2.88 -7.73
N GLN A 53 -1.51 2.38 -8.78
CA GLN A 53 -1.23 1.05 -9.32
C GLN A 53 -0.08 1.13 -10.33
N ARG A 54 0.86 0.18 -10.25
CA ARG A 54 1.96 0.05 -11.21
C ARG A 54 1.77 -1.17 -12.11
N PRO A 55 2.32 -1.16 -13.34
CA PRO A 55 2.39 -2.37 -14.16
C PRO A 55 3.06 -3.52 -13.40
N LEU A 56 2.53 -4.75 -13.54
CA LEU A 56 3.13 -5.94 -12.93
C LEU A 56 4.54 -6.21 -13.45
N ASP A 57 4.78 -5.91 -14.73
CA ASP A 57 6.08 -6.09 -15.40
C ASP A 57 7.21 -5.23 -14.79
N ASP A 58 6.87 -4.23 -13.97
CA ASP A 58 7.86 -3.44 -13.21
C ASP A 58 8.50 -4.25 -12.07
N PHE A 59 7.93 -5.41 -11.72
CA PHE A 59 8.35 -6.24 -10.60
C PHE A 59 8.78 -7.64 -11.09
N PRO A 60 9.94 -8.15 -10.65
CA PRO A 60 10.34 -9.50 -11.01
C PRO A 60 9.36 -10.52 -10.41
N GLY A 61 8.89 -11.47 -11.22
CA GLY A 61 7.93 -12.48 -10.76
C GLY A 61 8.49 -13.44 -9.70
N PHE A 62 9.81 -13.58 -9.63
CA PHE A 62 10.50 -14.38 -8.63
C PHE A 62 11.88 -13.85 -8.31
N ALA A 63 12.37 -14.18 -7.13
CA ALA A 63 13.66 -13.74 -6.62
C ALA A 63 14.80 -14.61 -7.19
N VAL A 64 15.13 -14.40 -8.47
CA VAL A 64 16.14 -15.18 -9.24
C VAL A 64 17.44 -15.35 -8.47
N THR A 65 17.95 -14.25 -7.89
CA THR A 65 19.21 -14.22 -7.14
C THR A 65 19.25 -15.19 -5.96
N TRP A 66 18.08 -15.55 -5.41
CA TRP A 66 17.95 -16.38 -4.22
C TRP A 66 17.40 -17.77 -4.54
N ASP A 67 17.19 -18.10 -5.82
CA ASP A 67 16.58 -19.35 -6.29
C ASP A 67 15.25 -19.67 -5.57
N ARG A 68 14.42 -18.64 -5.37
CA ARG A 68 13.11 -18.78 -4.71
C ARG A 68 11.98 -18.50 -5.68
N PHE A 69 11.12 -19.50 -5.86
CA PHE A 69 9.88 -19.40 -6.64
C PHE A 69 8.71 -19.12 -5.69
N ASN A 70 8.33 -17.84 -5.59
CA ASN A 70 7.15 -17.39 -4.84
C ASN A 70 5.87 -17.48 -5.69
N ALA A 71 4.72 -17.23 -5.07
CA ALA A 71 3.48 -17.02 -5.79
C ALA A 71 3.66 -15.92 -6.84
N LEU A 72 3.22 -16.20 -8.07
CA LEU A 72 3.25 -15.26 -9.18
C LEU A 72 1.91 -14.55 -9.27
N GLU A 73 1.93 -13.23 -9.18
CA GLU A 73 0.77 -12.38 -9.45
C GLU A 73 0.74 -12.05 -10.95
N ILE A 74 -0.33 -12.44 -11.64
CA ILE A 74 -0.51 -12.20 -13.09
C ILE A 74 -1.61 -11.17 -13.39
N THR A 75 -2.44 -10.84 -12.40
CA THR A 75 -3.51 -9.85 -12.48
C THR A 75 -3.69 -9.19 -11.13
N ARG A 76 -4.24 -7.96 -11.11
CA ARG A 76 -4.48 -7.18 -9.89
C ARG A 76 -5.91 -6.72 -9.78
N GLY A 77 -6.41 -6.72 -8.55
CA GLY A 77 -7.77 -6.33 -8.22
C GLY A 77 -8.81 -7.34 -8.73
N CYS A 78 -10.05 -7.11 -8.31
CA CYS A 78 -11.21 -7.87 -8.76
C CYS A 78 -12.28 -6.87 -9.20
N VAL A 79 -12.82 -7.07 -10.40
CA VAL A 79 -13.92 -6.22 -10.92
C VAL A 79 -15.27 -6.57 -10.29
N TYR A 80 -15.34 -7.72 -9.60
CA TYR A 80 -16.55 -8.20 -8.96
C TYR A 80 -16.60 -7.73 -7.50
N ALA A 81 -17.69 -7.06 -7.13
CA ALA A 81 -17.96 -6.62 -5.76
C ALA A 81 -18.89 -7.62 -5.06
N CYS A 82 -18.42 -8.86 -4.91
CA CYS A 82 -19.21 -9.92 -4.29
C CYS A 82 -19.58 -9.55 -2.84
N PRO A 83 -20.86 -9.74 -2.44
CA PRO A 83 -21.32 -9.47 -1.08
C PRO A 83 -20.82 -10.50 -0.06
#